data_AF-A0A7J2T857-F1
#
_entry.id   AF-A0A7J2T857-F1
#
_cell.length_a   1.000
_cell.length_b   1.000
_cell.length_c   1.000
_cell.angle_alpha   90.00
_cell.angle_beta   90.00
_cell.angle_gamma   90.00
#
_symmetry.space_group_name_H-M   'P 1'
#
loop_
_entity.id
_entity.type
_entity.pdbx_description
1 polymer ?
#
loop_
_entity_poly.entity_id
_entity_poly.type
_entity_poly.pdbx_seq_one_letter_code
_entity_poly.pdbx_strand_id
1 'polypeptide(L)'
;MQQNSGSDNTTVLIAASEKDPASLNIAEQILKNYPFSLAMEKFQGAPVYSYKVKDRNIALTILDYELVYAQNITEFSPHPELVVFVSRHSSASGTPTLSVHTPGNFGEAELGGMPRKVSVSPAAAMVTALKTMAKILSEKKLAYKVSYECTHH
;
A
#
# COMPACT_ATOMS: atom_id res chain seq x y z
N MET A 1 -16.09 -33.08 -16.58
CA MET A 1 -17.06 -31.98 -16.37
C MET A 1 -16.27 -30.80 -15.83
N GLN A 2 -16.03 -29.79 -16.67
CA GLN A 2 -15.48 -28.52 -16.21
C GLN A 2 -16.59 -27.77 -15.47
N GLN A 3 -16.38 -27.50 -14.18
CA GLN A 3 -17.02 -26.37 -13.52
C GLN A 3 -15.93 -25.34 -13.27
N ASN A 4 -15.73 -24.48 -14.26
CA ASN A 4 -15.11 -23.18 -14.07
C ASN A 4 -16.14 -22.30 -13.37
N SER A 5 -15.98 -22.10 -12.07
CA SER A 5 -16.67 -21.05 -11.31
C SER A 5 -15.68 -20.33 -10.39
N GLY A 6 -14.56 -19.90 -10.96
CA GLY A 6 -13.72 -18.89 -10.34
C GLY A 6 -13.99 -17.58 -11.05
N SER A 7 -14.92 -16.76 -10.56
CA SER A 7 -14.75 -15.33 -10.78
C SER A 7 -13.49 -14.97 -9.99
N ASP A 8 -12.34 -14.94 -10.68
CA ASP A 8 -11.06 -14.59 -10.07
C ASP A 8 -11.18 -13.12 -9.67
N ASN A 9 -11.63 -12.93 -8.43
CA ASN A 9 -12.13 -11.66 -7.94
C ASN A 9 -10.88 -10.85 -7.56
N THR A 10 -10.30 -10.20 -8.58
CA THR A 10 -9.04 -9.46 -8.46
C THR A 10 -9.05 -8.55 -7.25
N THR A 11 -8.02 -8.69 -6.41
CA THR A 11 -7.94 -7.97 -5.13
C THR A 11 -6.78 -6.98 -5.15
N VAL A 12 -7.08 -5.73 -4.85
CA VAL A 12 -6.08 -4.72 -4.50
C VAL A 12 -6.05 -4.64 -2.97
N LEU A 13 -4.86 -4.83 -2.40
CA LEU A 13 -4.65 -4.79 -0.96
C LEU A 13 -3.96 -3.50 -0.56
N ILE A 14 -4.53 -2.78 0.39
CA ILE A 14 -3.95 -1.60 1.03
C ILE A 14 -3.47 -2.03 2.41
N ALA A 15 -2.18 -1.86 2.69
CA ALA A 15 -1.58 -2.17 3.98
C ALA A 15 -1.17 -0.87 4.69
N ALA A 16 -1.70 -0.68 5.89
CA ALA A 16 -1.35 0.39 6.82
C ALA A 16 -0.79 -0.22 8.11
N SER A 17 -0.14 0.60 8.95
CA SER A 17 0.38 0.18 10.25
C SER A 17 -0.06 1.13 11.36
N GLU A 18 -0.41 0.57 12.53
CA GLU A 18 -0.65 1.32 13.76
C GLU A 18 0.62 1.98 14.33
N LYS A 19 1.80 1.54 13.89
CA LYS A 19 3.10 2.12 14.31
C LYS A 19 3.48 3.35 13.50
N ASP A 20 2.71 3.69 12.46
CA ASP A 20 2.97 4.79 11.55
C ASP A 20 1.80 5.81 11.56
N PRO A 21 2.02 7.03 12.08
CA PRO A 21 0.97 8.04 12.16
C PRO A 21 0.49 8.52 10.77
N ALA A 22 1.35 8.48 9.74
CA ALA A 22 0.93 8.80 8.38
C ALA A 22 0.06 7.69 7.80
N SER A 23 0.43 6.42 8.04
CA SER A 23 -0.40 5.27 7.65
C SER A 23 -1.79 5.35 8.24
N LEU A 24 -1.91 5.60 9.55
CA LEU A 24 -3.19 5.72 10.24
C LEU A 24 -4.04 6.85 9.65
N ASN A 25 -3.46 8.05 9.48
CA ASN A 25 -4.18 9.17 8.89
C ASN A 25 -4.66 8.85 7.47
N ILE A 26 -3.83 8.26 6.62
CA ILE A 26 -4.22 7.88 5.25
C ILE A 26 -5.34 6.84 5.28
N ALA A 27 -5.22 5.80 6.11
CA ALA A 27 -6.24 4.76 6.26
C ALA A 27 -7.58 5.33 6.75
N GLU A 28 -7.56 6.20 7.76
CA GLU A 28 -8.74 6.90 8.26
C GLU A 28 -9.42 7.73 7.16
N GLN A 29 -8.66 8.48 6.36
CA GLN A 29 -9.24 9.25 5.25
C GLN A 29 -9.83 8.32 4.19
N ILE A 30 -9.22 7.17 3.89
CA ILE A 30 -9.78 6.19 2.95
C ILE A 30 -11.11 5.64 3.49
N LEU A 31 -11.12 5.15 4.73
CA LEU A 31 -12.31 4.56 5.36
C LEU A 31 -13.45 5.57 5.52
N LYS A 32 -13.12 6.86 5.72
CA LYS A 32 -14.11 7.94 5.82
C LYS A 32 -14.75 8.32 4.47
N ASN A 33 -13.97 8.28 3.38
CA ASN A 33 -14.41 8.83 2.09
C ASN A 33 -14.90 7.76 1.10
N TYR A 34 -14.71 6.47 1.40
CA TYR A 34 -15.13 5.35 0.56
C TYR A 34 -15.97 4.36 1.37
N PRO A 35 -16.93 3.65 0.73
CA PRO A 35 -17.90 2.82 1.44
C PRO A 35 -17.32 1.45 1.82
N PHE A 36 -16.25 1.46 2.60
CA PHE A 36 -15.68 0.27 3.22
C PHE A 36 -16.60 -0.27 4.31
N SER A 37 -16.65 -1.60 4.39
CA SER A 37 -17.32 -2.31 5.48
C SER A 37 -16.29 -3.16 6.21
N LEU A 38 -16.45 -3.29 7.53
CA LEU A 38 -15.61 -4.20 8.32
C LEU A 38 -15.91 -5.64 7.91
N ALA A 39 -14.88 -6.38 7.53
CA ALA A 39 -14.99 -7.80 7.23
C ALA A 39 -15.08 -8.62 8.52
N MET A 40 -15.70 -9.80 8.44
CA MET A 40 -15.70 -10.75 9.57
C MET A 40 -14.31 -11.35 9.80
N GLU A 41 -13.56 -11.56 8.72
CA GLU A 41 -12.21 -12.08 8.75
C GLU A 41 -11.22 -11.02 9.24
N LYS A 42 -10.19 -11.48 9.93
CA LYS A 42 -9.06 -10.67 10.40
C LYS A 42 -7.78 -11.23 9.81
N PHE A 43 -6.80 -10.38 9.57
CA PHE A 43 -5.46 -10.82 9.18
C PHE A 43 -4.53 -10.71 10.38
N GLN A 44 -4.05 -11.83 10.91
CA GLN A 44 -3.13 -11.83 12.06
C GLN A 44 -3.68 -11.06 13.29
N GLY A 45 -5.00 -11.07 13.47
CA GLY A 45 -5.67 -10.30 14.53
C GLY A 45 -5.99 -8.86 14.17
N ALA A 46 -5.38 -8.30 13.11
CA ALA A 46 -5.69 -6.97 12.60
C ALA A 46 -7.04 -6.92 11.87
N PRO A 47 -7.76 -5.79 11.98
CA PRO A 47 -9.01 -5.59 11.26
C PRO A 47 -8.77 -5.57 9.74
N VAL A 48 -9.76 -6.06 9.02
CA VAL A 48 -9.82 -6.01 7.55
C VAL A 48 -11.09 -5.27 7.17
N TYR A 49 -10.94 -4.30 6.29
CA TYR A 49 -12.05 -3.59 5.67
C TYR A 49 -12.09 -3.97 4.21
N SER A 50 -13.29 -4.14 3.67
CA SER A 50 -13.47 -4.46 2.25
C SER A 50 -14.48 -3.53 1.60
N TYR A 51 -14.22 -3.25 0.33
CA TYR A 51 -15.10 -2.50 -0.55
C TYR A 51 -14.99 -3.08 -1.96
N LYS A 52 -16.14 -3.32 -2.60
CA LYS A 52 -16.18 -3.78 -4.00
C LYS A 52 -16.45 -2.62 -4.95
N VAL A 53 -15.58 -2.43 -5.94
CA VAL A 53 -15.74 -1.45 -7.00
C VAL A 53 -15.69 -2.15 -8.36
N LYS A 54 -16.83 -2.16 -9.07
CA LYS A 54 -17.00 -2.96 -10.30
C LYS A 54 -16.63 -4.44 -10.03
N ASP A 55 -15.66 -4.97 -10.77
CA ASP A 55 -15.19 -6.36 -10.67
C ASP A 55 -13.93 -6.52 -9.81
N ARG A 56 -13.59 -5.48 -9.02
CA ARG A 56 -12.41 -5.47 -8.13
C ARG A 56 -12.82 -5.41 -6.67
N ASN A 57 -12.17 -6.23 -5.86
CA ASN A 57 -12.22 -6.11 -4.41
C ASN A 57 -11.06 -5.24 -3.96
N ILE A 58 -11.36 -4.23 -3.14
CA ILE A 58 -10.35 -3.47 -2.41
C ILE A 58 -10.41 -3.96 -0.96
N ALA A 59 -9.28 -4.43 -0.46
CA ALA A 59 -9.12 -4.77 0.94
C ALA A 59 -8.15 -3.78 1.59
N LEU A 60 -8.42 -3.39 2.83
CA LEU A 60 -7.54 -2.57 3.64
C LEU A 60 -7.33 -3.27 4.97
N THR A 61 -6.07 -3.43 5.38
CA THR A 61 -5.73 -3.93 6.72
C THR A 61 -4.78 -2.97 7.43
N ILE A 62 -4.91 -2.90 8.76
CA ILE A 62 -4.10 -2.03 9.62
C ILE A 62 -3.32 -2.94 10.57
N LEU A 63 -2.05 -3.18 10.26
CA LEU A 63 -1.16 -4.08 10.98
C LEU A 63 -0.67 -3.44 12.28
N ASP A 64 -0.44 -4.25 13.32
CA ASP A 64 0.10 -3.80 14.60
C ASP A 64 1.65 -3.79 14.64
N TYR A 65 2.30 -3.98 13.48
CA TYR A 65 3.76 -3.95 13.31
C TYR A 65 4.18 -3.10 12.10
N GLU A 66 5.48 -2.79 11.99
CA GLU A 66 6.06 -1.95 10.93
C GLU A 66 5.92 -2.62 9.54
N LEU A 67 5.52 -1.84 8.53
CA LEU A 67 5.21 -2.35 7.18
C LEU A 67 6.40 -3.00 6.47
N VAL A 68 7.63 -2.57 6.79
CA VAL A 68 8.87 -3.15 6.24
C VAL A 68 9.09 -4.62 6.62
N TYR A 69 8.33 -5.17 7.58
CA TYR A 69 8.35 -6.58 7.97
C TYR A 69 7.13 -7.38 7.48
N ALA A 70 6.26 -6.78 6.66
CA ALA A 70 5.03 -7.41 6.17
C ALA A 70 5.26 -8.34 4.96
N GLN A 71 6.31 -9.16 4.96
CA GLN A 71 6.61 -10.07 3.84
C GLN A 71 5.54 -11.15 3.63
N ASN A 72 4.77 -11.46 4.69
CA ASN A 72 3.68 -12.43 4.71
C ASN A 72 2.31 -11.81 4.34
N ILE A 73 2.25 -10.55 3.90
CA ILE A 73 1.00 -9.86 3.58
C ILE A 73 0.16 -10.58 2.51
N THR A 74 0.80 -11.40 1.66
CA THR A 74 0.12 -12.22 0.64
C THR A 74 -0.51 -13.50 1.17
N GLU A 75 -0.29 -13.86 2.44
CA GLU A 75 -1.04 -14.94 3.10
C GLU A 75 -2.50 -14.55 3.32
N PHE A 76 -2.77 -13.24 3.53
CA PHE A 76 -4.12 -12.70 3.65
C PHE A 76 -4.91 -12.81 2.34
N SER A 77 -4.28 -12.35 1.25
CA SER A 77 -4.86 -12.34 -0.08
C SER A 77 -3.86 -13.02 -1.01
N PRO A 78 -3.99 -14.33 -1.24
CA PRO A 78 -3.17 -15.03 -2.20
C PRO A 78 -3.33 -14.42 -3.58
N HIS A 79 -2.21 -14.07 -4.23
CA HIS A 79 -2.17 -13.49 -5.57
C HIS A 79 -2.92 -12.15 -5.73
N PRO A 80 -2.58 -11.11 -4.95
CA PRO A 80 -3.18 -9.80 -5.13
C PRO A 80 -2.73 -9.19 -6.48
N GLU A 81 -3.61 -8.44 -7.15
CA GLU A 81 -3.26 -7.69 -8.37
C GLU A 81 -2.23 -6.59 -8.05
N LEU A 82 -2.39 -5.97 -6.88
CA LEU A 82 -1.55 -4.89 -6.39
C LEU A 82 -1.59 -4.85 -4.86
N VAL A 83 -0.44 -4.62 -4.25
CA VAL A 83 -0.32 -4.25 -2.85
C VAL A 83 0.16 -2.80 -2.75
N VAL A 84 -0.56 -1.97 -2.00
CA VAL A 84 -0.24 -0.57 -1.75
C VAL A 84 0.05 -0.39 -0.27
N PHE A 85 1.31 -0.17 0.06
CA PHE A 85 1.73 0.21 1.40
C PHE A 85 1.58 1.72 1.56
N VAL A 86 0.71 2.15 2.48
CA VAL A 86 0.58 3.57 2.83
C VAL A 86 1.46 3.82 4.05
N SER A 87 2.49 4.65 3.91
CA SER A 87 3.52 4.84 4.93
C SER A 87 4.04 6.27 4.97
N ARG A 88 4.68 6.63 6.07
CA ARG A 88 5.52 7.82 6.18
C ARG A 88 6.83 7.61 5.44
N HIS A 89 7.34 8.70 4.89
CA HIS A 89 8.74 8.83 4.54
C HIS A 89 9.42 9.79 5.53
N SER A 90 10.62 9.46 5.99
CA SER A 90 11.43 10.32 6.86
C SER A 90 12.76 10.63 6.19
N SER A 91 13.05 11.93 6.04
CA SER A 91 14.29 12.42 5.44
C SER A 91 14.90 13.51 6.31
N ALA A 92 16.24 13.49 6.42
CA ALA A 92 17.00 14.55 7.08
C ALA A 92 16.79 15.93 6.45
N SER A 93 16.41 15.99 5.16
CA SER A 93 16.13 17.25 4.47
C SER A 93 14.87 17.96 4.99
N GLY A 94 13.97 17.24 5.68
CA GLY A 94 12.70 17.77 6.17
C GLY A 94 11.75 18.30 5.08
N THR A 95 12.04 18.06 3.79
CA THR A 95 11.24 18.60 2.70
C THR A 95 9.90 17.86 2.61
N PRO A 96 8.75 18.54 2.71
CA PRO A 96 7.44 17.91 2.54
C PRO A 96 7.33 17.26 1.16
N THR A 97 7.16 15.94 1.13
CA THR A 97 7.22 15.15 -0.10
C THR A 97 6.13 14.08 -0.08
N LEU A 98 5.45 13.91 -1.21
CA LEU A 98 4.62 12.75 -1.51
C LEU A 98 5.38 11.87 -2.50
N SER A 99 5.79 10.70 -2.07
CA SER A 99 6.66 9.82 -2.84
C SER A 99 6.02 8.48 -3.15
N VAL A 100 6.60 7.79 -4.14
CA VAL A 100 6.36 6.36 -4.38
C VAL A 100 7.69 5.67 -4.64
N HIS A 101 7.81 4.42 -4.22
CA HIS A 101 8.95 3.59 -4.55
C HIS A 101 8.54 2.11 -4.50
N THR A 102 9.41 1.24 -5.02
CA THR A 102 9.26 -0.20 -4.89
C THR A 102 10.21 -0.67 -3.79
N PRO A 103 9.73 -1.40 -2.77
CA PRO A 103 10.57 -1.88 -1.68
C PRO A 103 11.54 -2.97 -2.14
N GLY A 104 12.69 -3.04 -1.47
CA GLY A 104 13.69 -4.07 -1.74
C GLY A 104 15.11 -3.70 -1.35
N ASN A 105 15.93 -4.73 -1.16
CA ASN A 105 17.33 -4.60 -0.75
C ASN A 105 18.26 -5.16 -1.83
N PHE A 106 19.19 -4.34 -2.33
CA PHE A 106 20.26 -4.81 -3.22
C PHE A 106 21.37 -5.57 -2.45
N GLY A 107 21.53 -5.27 -1.16
CA GLY A 107 22.52 -5.87 -0.26
C GLY A 107 21.87 -6.41 1.01
N GLU A 108 22.42 -6.06 2.17
CA GLU A 108 21.86 -6.43 3.48
C GLU A 108 20.54 -5.68 3.76
N ALA A 109 19.68 -6.30 4.56
CA ALA A 109 18.33 -5.82 4.88
C ALA A 109 18.29 -5.17 6.27
N GLU A 110 19.00 -4.05 6.44
CA GLU A 110 19.15 -3.38 7.74
C GLU A 110 17.87 -2.71 8.25
N LEU A 111 16.94 -2.39 7.35
CA LEU A 111 15.70 -1.66 7.63
C LEU A 111 14.44 -2.50 7.35
N GLY A 112 14.57 -3.83 7.35
CA GLY A 112 13.50 -4.76 7.02
C GLY A 112 13.60 -5.33 5.61
N GLY A 113 12.70 -6.26 5.30
CA GLY A 113 12.74 -7.05 4.07
C GLY A 113 13.70 -8.25 4.13
N MET A 114 14.09 -8.73 2.95
CA MET A 114 15.03 -9.85 2.79
C MET A 114 16.31 -9.34 2.10
N PRO A 115 17.51 -9.81 2.51
CA PRO A 115 18.76 -9.40 1.88
C PRO A 115 18.80 -9.86 0.42
N ARG A 116 19.36 -9.01 -0.45
CA ARG A 116 19.55 -9.24 -1.89
C ARG A 116 18.25 -9.63 -2.61
N LYS A 117 17.13 -9.04 -2.20
CA LYS A 117 15.81 -9.32 -2.77
C LYS A 117 15.04 -8.02 -2.98
N VAL A 118 14.47 -7.90 -4.18
CA VAL A 118 13.64 -6.76 -4.58
C VAL A 118 12.23 -7.22 -4.87
N SER A 119 11.26 -6.36 -4.60
CA SER A 119 9.85 -6.62 -4.89
C SER A 119 9.54 -6.43 -6.37
N VAL A 120 8.45 -7.04 -6.84
CA VAL A 120 7.91 -6.79 -8.18
C VAL A 120 7.38 -5.35 -8.23
N SER A 121 7.84 -4.56 -9.20
CA SER A 121 7.48 -3.15 -9.33
C SER A 121 6.23 -2.96 -10.21
N PRO A 122 5.14 -2.37 -9.68
CA PRO A 122 3.94 -2.05 -10.47
C PRO A 122 4.11 -0.69 -11.17
N ALA A 123 5.03 -0.61 -12.15
CA ALA A 123 5.47 0.64 -12.78
C ALA A 123 4.32 1.52 -13.29
N ALA A 124 3.30 0.94 -13.92
CA ALA A 124 2.13 1.67 -14.40
C ALA A 124 1.31 2.32 -13.26
N ALA A 125 1.13 1.60 -12.14
CA ALA A 125 0.43 2.13 -10.97
C ALA A 125 1.22 3.26 -10.32
N MET A 126 2.55 3.11 -10.21
CA MET A 126 3.42 4.13 -9.63
C MET A 126 3.45 5.43 -10.45
N VAL A 127 3.56 5.35 -11.78
CA VAL A 127 3.47 6.53 -12.66
C VAL A 127 2.09 7.20 -12.54
N THR A 128 1.03 6.42 -12.45
CA THR A 128 -0.33 6.94 -12.29
C THR A 128 -0.49 7.67 -10.96
N ALA A 129 0.04 7.11 -9.87
CA ALA A 129 0.03 7.75 -8.55
C ALA A 129 0.79 9.08 -8.56
N LEU A 130 2.00 9.12 -9.11
CA LEU A 130 2.80 10.36 -9.21
C LEU A 130 2.10 11.45 -10.01
N LYS A 131 1.57 11.12 -11.20
CA LYS A 131 0.84 12.09 -12.03
C LYS A 131 -0.40 12.63 -11.31
N THR A 132 -1.12 11.74 -10.61
CA THR A 132 -2.32 12.11 -9.86
C THR A 132 -1.97 13.03 -8.69
N MET A 133 -0.95 12.69 -7.90
CA MET A 133 -0.49 13.54 -6.80
C MET A 133 -0.01 14.90 -7.31
N ALA A 134 0.81 14.95 -8.36
CA ALA A 134 1.29 16.19 -8.95
C ALA A 134 0.15 17.11 -9.41
N LYS A 135 -0.87 16.53 -10.07
CA LYS A 135 -2.08 17.26 -10.47
C LYS A 135 -2.82 17.82 -9.25
N ILE A 136 -3.09 16.99 -8.24
CA ILE A 136 -3.82 17.39 -7.02
C ILE A 136 -3.07 18.49 -6.26
N LEU A 137 -1.75 18.40 -6.12
CA LEU A 137 -0.95 19.43 -5.46
C LEU A 137 -1.02 20.76 -6.19
N SER A 138 -0.95 20.74 -7.53
CA SER A 138 -1.10 21.94 -8.36
C SER A 138 -2.49 22.57 -8.17
N GLU A 139 -3.55 21.77 -8.22
CA GLU A 139 -4.93 22.24 -8.04
C GLU A 139 -5.19 22.80 -6.64
N LYS A 140 -4.63 22.15 -5.61
CA LYS A 140 -4.78 22.56 -4.20
C LYS A 140 -3.73 23.58 -3.74
N LYS A 141 -2.77 23.95 -4.59
CA LYS A 141 -1.65 24.87 -4.29
C LYS A 141 -0.88 24.45 -3.02
N LEU A 142 -0.63 23.16 -2.87
CA LEU A 142 0.09 22.60 -1.73
C LEU A 142 1.60 22.61 -1.99
N ALA A 143 2.39 23.09 -1.03
CA ALA A 143 3.84 23.22 -1.14
C ALA A 143 4.58 21.90 -0.82
N TYR A 144 4.27 20.84 -1.58
CA TYR A 144 4.91 19.53 -1.47
C TYR A 144 5.65 19.17 -2.77
N LYS A 145 6.71 18.39 -2.65
CA LYS A 145 7.34 17.73 -3.80
C LYS A 145 6.65 16.41 -4.11
N VAL A 146 6.72 16.00 -5.37
CA VAL A 146 6.29 14.67 -5.83
C VAL A 146 7.47 14.01 -6.52
N SER A 147 7.87 12.83 -6.06
CA SER A 147 9.05 12.16 -6.61
C SER A 147 8.99 10.65 -6.43
N TYR A 148 9.73 9.96 -7.30
CA TYR A 148 10.20 8.62 -6.97
C TYR A 148 11.23 8.69 -5.84
N GLU A 149 11.36 7.58 -5.12
CA GLU A 149 12.57 7.25 -4.37
C GLU A 149 13.25 6.02 -5.00
N CYS A 150 14.51 5.81 -4.66
CA CYS A 150 15.23 4.59 -5.03
C CYS A 150 14.56 3.36 -4.39
N THR A 151 14.79 2.18 -4.97
CA THR A 151 14.48 0.92 -4.28
C THR A 151 15.36 0.79 -3.04
N HIS A 152 14.71 0.71 -1.89
CA HIS A 152 15.27 0.46 -0.58
C HIS A 152 14.20 -0.20 0.28
N HIS A 153 14.62 -0.83 1.40
CA HIS A 153 13.80 -1.47 2.44
C HIS A 153 12.63 -2.34 1.93
#